data_AF-A0A5D4SBR9-F1
#
_entry.id   AF-A0A5D4SBR9-F1
#
_cell.length_a   1.000
_cell.length_b   1.000
_cell.length_c   1.000
_cell.angle_alpha   90.00
_cell.angle_beta   90.00
_cell.angle_gamma   90.00
#
_symmetry.space_group_name_H-M   'P 1'
#
loop_
_entity.id
_entity.type
_entity.pdbx_description
1 polymer ?
#
loop_
_entity_poly.entity_id
_entity_poly.type
_entity_poly.pdbx_seq_one_letter_code
_entity_poly.pdbx_strand_id
1 'polypeptide(L)'
;MIATNTLKVFYKKEDNHRFLNREVDSLEDMQQLVGGLIECISLPHNIDLWVNEEGMIRGLEINLMLLWNDYHQAVSGPVFFAGKGQNGETISLSKEQRQWIAQHLLIAQLNNGNSVVAVDLRENF
;
A
#
# COMPACT_ATOMS: atom_id res chain seq x y z
N MET A 1 20.26 -25.28 5.13
CA MET A 1 19.03 -24.53 5.45
C MET A 1 19.21 -23.16 4.81
N ILE A 2 18.56 -22.90 3.68
CA ILE A 2 18.60 -21.57 3.06
C ILE A 2 17.63 -20.74 3.88
N ALA A 3 18.08 -19.66 4.51
CA ALA A 3 17.18 -18.73 5.15
C ALA A 3 16.29 -18.13 4.06
N THR A 4 15.03 -18.54 3.99
CA THR A 4 14.01 -17.82 3.23
C THR A 4 13.83 -16.48 3.93
N ASN A 5 14.16 -15.39 3.24
CA ASN A 5 14.16 -14.06 3.81
C ASN A 5 12.73 -13.51 3.76
N THR A 6 11.89 -13.94 4.71
CA THR A 6 10.48 -13.58 4.79
C THR A 6 10.30 -12.07 4.98
N LEU A 7 9.53 -11.46 4.08
CA LEU A 7 9.27 -10.03 4.07
C LEU A 7 8.08 -9.68 4.97
N LYS A 8 8.27 -8.73 5.88
CA LYS A 8 7.20 -8.20 6.74
C LYS A 8 6.60 -6.95 6.12
N VAL A 9 5.42 -7.12 5.54
CA VAL A 9 4.67 -6.05 4.85
C VAL A 9 3.54 -5.51 5.71
N PHE A 10 3.07 -4.30 5.40
CA PHE A 10 1.97 -3.64 6.10
C PHE A 10 0.72 -3.61 5.20
N TYR A 11 -0.15 -4.58 5.43
CA TYR A 11 -1.25 -4.97 4.53
C TYR A 11 -2.60 -4.42 4.99
N LYS A 12 -3.43 -3.96 4.06
CA LYS A 12 -4.81 -3.54 4.29
C LYS A 12 -5.75 -4.30 3.36
N LYS A 13 -6.64 -5.08 3.97
CA LYS A 13 -7.77 -5.71 3.28
C LYS A 13 -8.80 -4.65 2.85
N GLU A 14 -9.62 -4.96 1.84
CA GLU A 14 -10.85 -4.23 1.51
C GLU A 14 -11.71 -3.92 2.73
N ASP A 15 -12.39 -2.77 2.68
CA ASP A 15 -13.35 -2.27 3.68
C ASP A 15 -12.86 -2.24 5.14
N ASN A 16 -11.55 -2.21 5.35
CA ASN A 16 -10.96 -2.13 6.68
C ASN A 16 -10.10 -0.88 6.81
N HIS A 17 -10.31 -0.03 7.81
CA HIS A 17 -9.44 1.13 8.05
C HIS A 17 -8.10 0.78 8.72
N ARG A 18 -7.87 -0.50 9.03
CA ARG A 18 -6.67 -0.97 9.72
C ARG A 18 -5.73 -1.69 8.78
N PHE A 19 -4.45 -1.45 9.02
CA PHE A 19 -3.37 -2.25 8.46
C PHE A 19 -2.94 -3.33 9.44
N LEU A 20 -2.51 -4.46 8.90
CA LEU A 20 -2.07 -5.65 9.61
C LEU A 20 -0.67 -6.01 9.13
N ASN A 21 0.14 -6.59 10.02
CA ASN A 21 1.39 -7.20 9.59
C ASN A 21 1.10 -8.52 8.87
N ARG A 22 1.75 -8.71 7.73
CA ARG A 22 1.76 -9.96 6.97
C ARG A 22 3.19 -10.32 6.60
N GLU A 23 3.38 -11.61 6.38
CA GLU A 23 4.63 -12.20 5.93
C GLU A 23 4.41 -12.71 4.50
N VAL A 24 5.36 -12.42 3.61
CA VAL A 24 5.36 -12.90 2.22
C VAL A 24 6.75 -13.40 1.86
N ASP A 25 6.82 -14.50 1.13
CA ASP A 25 8.07 -15.16 0.75
C ASP A 25 8.27 -15.20 -0.77
N SER A 26 7.22 -14.89 -1.53
CA SER A 26 7.20 -15.03 -2.98
C SER A 26 6.34 -13.97 -3.68
N LEU A 27 6.53 -13.86 -5.00
CA LEU A 27 5.64 -13.08 -5.87
C LEU A 27 4.20 -13.60 -5.80
N GLU A 28 4.02 -14.91 -5.70
CA GLU A 28 2.70 -15.53 -5.61
C GLU A 28 1.97 -15.08 -4.33
N ASP A 29 2.66 -15.00 -3.19
CA ASP A 29 2.08 -14.49 -1.94
C ASP A 29 1.65 -13.03 -2.08
N MET A 30 2.48 -12.20 -2.73
CA MET A 30 2.17 -10.79 -3.00
C MET A 30 0.91 -10.65 -3.88
N GLN A 31 0.81 -11.47 -4.93
CA GLN A 31 -0.36 -11.51 -5.83
C GLN A 31 -1.61 -12.02 -5.10
N GLN A 32 -1.47 -13.03 -4.23
CA GLN A 32 -2.57 -13.51 -3.40
C GLN A 32 -3.05 -12.45 -2.41
N LEU A 33 -2.14 -11.66 -1.82
CA LEU A 33 -2.53 -10.58 -0.90
C LEU A 33 -3.38 -9.50 -1.58
N VAL A 34 -3.00 -9.05 -2.78
CA VAL A 34 -3.76 -8.03 -3.53
C VAL A 34 -4.93 -8.61 -4.34
N GLY A 35 -4.98 -9.93 -4.50
CA GLY A 35 -6.05 -10.63 -5.22
C GLY A 35 -5.98 -10.54 -6.74
N GLY A 36 -4.77 -10.48 -7.33
CA GLY A 36 -4.58 -10.35 -8.78
C GLY A 36 -3.14 -10.04 -9.19
N LEU A 37 -2.99 -9.51 -10.41
CA LEU A 37 -1.71 -8.95 -10.87
C LEU A 37 -1.33 -7.75 -10.00
N ILE A 38 -0.02 -7.58 -9.78
CA ILE A 38 0.51 -6.54 -8.92
C ILE A 38 1.08 -5.39 -9.73
N GLU A 39 0.79 -4.17 -9.29
CA GLU A 39 1.47 -2.96 -9.73
C GLU A 39 2.16 -2.32 -8.51
N CYS A 40 3.31 -1.69 -8.76
CA CYS A 40 4.07 -0.96 -7.74
C CYS A 40 3.93 0.54 -7.94
N ILE A 41 3.48 1.23 -6.89
CA ILE A 41 3.47 2.70 -6.81
C ILE A 41 4.55 3.12 -5.81
N SER A 42 5.64 3.69 -6.31
CA SER A 42 6.70 4.22 -5.44
C SER A 42 6.25 5.49 -4.72
N LEU A 43 6.47 5.50 -3.41
CA LEU A 43 6.17 6.60 -2.49
C LEU A 43 7.48 7.21 -1.92
N PRO A 44 7.41 8.39 -1.29
CA PRO A 44 8.55 8.95 -0.58
C PRO A 44 9.10 8.00 0.51
N HIS A 45 10.31 8.30 0.98
CA HIS A 45 10.97 7.55 2.07
C HIS A 45 11.29 6.08 1.74
N ASN A 46 11.55 5.81 0.45
CA ASN A 46 11.86 4.48 -0.09
C ASN A 46 10.79 3.45 0.29
N ILE A 47 9.52 3.81 0.14
CA ILE A 47 8.38 2.93 0.39
C ILE A 47 7.72 2.63 -0.94
N ASP A 48 7.37 1.38 -1.16
CA ASP A 48 6.54 0.97 -2.29
C ASP A 48 5.16 0.55 -1.78
N LEU A 49 4.12 1.02 -2.44
CA LEU A 49 2.76 0.54 -2.29
C LEU A 49 2.47 -0.46 -3.41
N TRP A 50 2.15 -1.68 -3.02
CA TRP A 50 1.76 -2.74 -3.94
C TRP A 50 0.25 -2.87 -3.97
N VAL A 51 -0.30 -2.85 -5.17
CA VAL A 51 -1.74 -2.77 -5.43
C VAL A 51 -2.15 -3.82 -6.45
N ASN A 52 -3.45 -4.08 -6.56
CA ASN A 52 -4.01 -4.86 -7.65
C ASN A 52 -4.06 -4.01 -8.93
N GLU A 53 -3.24 -4.36 -9.93
CA GLU A 53 -3.14 -3.64 -11.21
C GLU A 53 -4.52 -3.55 -11.92
N GLU A 54 -5.32 -4.61 -11.80
CA GLU A 54 -6.60 -4.73 -12.49
C GLU A 54 -7.78 -4.30 -11.60
N GLY A 55 -7.54 -3.82 -10.37
CA GLY A 55 -8.57 -3.63 -9.36
C GLY A 55 -9.71 -2.72 -9.83
N MET A 56 -9.37 -1.60 -10.48
CA MET A 56 -10.37 -0.66 -11.01
C MET A 56 -11.14 -1.24 -12.21
N ILE A 57 -10.46 -1.95 -13.11
CA ILE A 57 -11.08 -2.57 -14.31
C ILE A 57 -12.04 -3.69 -13.89
N ARG A 58 -11.70 -4.41 -12.82
CA ARG A 58 -12.52 -5.48 -12.24
C ARG A 58 -13.64 -4.99 -11.32
N GLY A 59 -13.73 -3.68 -11.09
CA GLY A 59 -14.77 -3.09 -10.24
C GLY A 59 -14.61 -3.41 -8.76
N LEU A 60 -13.38 -3.56 -8.26
CA LEU A 60 -13.13 -3.65 -6.81
C LEU A 60 -13.43 -2.32 -6.14
N GLU A 61 -13.80 -2.36 -4.86
CA GLU A 61 -14.09 -1.16 -4.08
C GLU A 61 -12.83 -0.31 -3.83
N ILE A 62 -13.00 1.01 -3.77
CA ILE A 62 -11.92 1.94 -3.42
C ILE A 62 -11.49 1.67 -1.97
N ASN A 63 -10.25 1.22 -1.81
CA ASN A 63 -9.72 0.79 -0.52
C ASN A 63 -8.70 1.77 0.05
N LEU A 64 -8.05 2.57 -0.79
CA LEU A 64 -7.07 3.57 -0.38
C LEU A 64 -7.09 4.75 -1.35
N MET A 65 -6.87 5.96 -0.83
CA MET A 65 -6.61 7.15 -1.64
C MET A 65 -5.16 7.61 -1.47
N LEU A 66 -4.51 8.03 -2.55
CA LEU A 66 -3.23 8.75 -2.50
C LEU A 66 -3.50 10.21 -2.79
N LEU A 67 -3.14 11.10 -1.87
CA LEU A 67 -3.40 12.54 -1.99
C LEU A 67 -2.10 13.25 -2.31
N TRP A 68 -1.91 13.65 -3.57
CA TRP A 68 -0.81 14.52 -3.98
C TRP A 68 -1.27 15.98 -4.01
N ASN A 69 -0.34 16.92 -4.16
CA ASN A 69 -0.65 18.36 -4.22
C ASN A 69 -1.63 18.68 -5.35
N ASP A 70 -1.39 18.12 -6.54
CA ASP A 70 -2.12 18.50 -7.75
C ASP A 70 -3.19 17.49 -8.18
N TYR A 71 -3.18 16.29 -7.61
CA TYR A 71 -4.10 15.23 -7.99
C TYR A 71 -4.31 14.21 -6.86
N HIS A 72 -5.34 13.38 -7.03
CA HIS A 72 -5.60 12.26 -6.13
C HIS A 72 -5.75 10.98 -6.95
N GLN A 73 -5.24 9.86 -6.44
CA GLN A 73 -5.32 8.56 -7.07
C GLN A 73 -6.11 7.60 -6.18
N ALA A 74 -7.20 7.05 -6.72
CA ALA A 74 -7.94 5.98 -6.06
C ALA A 74 -7.26 4.64 -6.32
N VAL A 75 -7.13 3.83 -5.28
CA VAL A 75 -6.61 2.47 -5.35
C VAL A 75 -7.71 1.51 -4.91
N SER A 76 -8.03 0.57 -5.78
CA SER A 76 -9.14 -0.38 -5.59
C SER A 76 -8.61 -1.75 -5.15
N GLY A 77 -9.29 -2.38 -4.20
CA GLY A 77 -8.90 -3.70 -3.68
C GLY A 77 -7.80 -3.68 -2.60
N PRO A 78 -7.38 -4.85 -2.07
CA PRO A 78 -6.39 -4.93 -1.02
C PRO A 78 -5.02 -4.39 -1.46
N VAL A 79 -4.28 -3.84 -0.50
CA VAL A 79 -2.96 -3.23 -0.76
C VAL A 79 -1.98 -3.60 0.34
N PHE A 80 -0.69 -3.47 0.07
CA PHE A 80 0.33 -3.50 1.13
C PHE A 80 1.50 -2.57 0.86
N PHE A 81 2.07 -2.03 1.93
CA PHE A 81 3.34 -1.32 1.88
C PHE A 81 4.51 -2.27 2.11
N ALA A 82 5.60 -2.03 1.38
CA ALA A 82 6.90 -2.65 1.58
C ALA A 82 8.01 -1.58 1.51
N GLY A 83 9.17 -1.88 2.06
CA GLY A 83 10.34 -1.04 1.87
C GLY A 83 10.95 -1.28 0.49
N LYS A 84 11.56 -0.25 -0.07
CA LYS A 84 12.36 -0.30 -1.29
C LYS A 84 13.84 -0.25 -0.93
N GLY A 85 14.56 -1.29 -1.29
CA GLY A 85 16.00 -1.35 -1.10
C GLY A 85 16.76 -0.53 -2.13
N GLN A 86 18.10 -0.49 -2.01
CA GLN A 86 18.94 0.43 -2.79
C GLN A 86 18.95 0.11 -4.28
N ASN A 87 18.73 -1.16 -4.66
CA ASN A 87 18.70 -1.62 -6.04
C ASN A 87 17.26 -1.82 -6.55
N GLY A 88 16.26 -1.31 -5.82
CA GLY A 88 14.85 -1.46 -6.15
C GLY A 88 14.25 -2.81 -5.70
N GLU A 89 14.97 -3.60 -4.92
CA GLU A 89 14.44 -4.83 -4.34
C GLU A 89 13.38 -4.54 -3.26
N THR A 90 12.36 -5.40 -3.18
CA THR A 90 11.36 -5.32 -2.12
C THR A 90 11.92 -5.86 -0.82
N ILE A 91 11.89 -5.05 0.24
CA ILE A 91 12.40 -5.38 1.57
C ILE A 91 11.33 -5.17 2.64
N SER A 92 11.56 -5.73 3.84
CA SER A 92 10.71 -5.45 5.00
C SER A 92 10.78 -3.96 5.36
N LEU A 93 9.64 -3.38 5.77
CA LEU A 93 9.61 -2.00 6.23
C LEU A 93 10.46 -1.81 7.49
N SER A 94 11.31 -0.78 7.48
CA SER A 94 12.01 -0.30 8.67
C SER A 94 11.03 0.32 9.68
N LYS A 95 11.51 0.57 10.90
CA LYS A 95 10.72 1.25 11.93
C LYS A 95 10.35 2.68 11.50
N GLU A 96 11.31 3.39 10.92
CA GLU A 96 11.17 4.76 10.43
C GLU A 96 10.14 4.81 9.29
N GLN A 97 10.18 3.86 8.35
CA GLN A 97 9.19 3.76 7.29
C GLN A 97 7.78 3.50 7.82
N ARG A 98 7.63 2.63 8.82
CA ARG A 98 6.32 2.40 9.47
C ARG A 98 5.81 3.65 10.18
N GLN A 99 6.70 4.39 10.85
CA GLN A 99 6.34 5.65 11.49
C GLN A 99 5.93 6.71 10.46
N TRP A 100 6.67 6.82 9.36
CA TRP A 100 6.35 7.71 8.26
C TRP A 100 4.95 7.38 7.72
N ILE A 101 4.67 6.11 7.37
CA ILE A 101 3.33 5.70 6.91
C ILE A 101 2.27 6.14 7.92
N ALA A 102 2.44 5.80 9.20
CA ALA A 102 1.45 6.13 10.24
C ALA A 102 1.18 7.64 10.38
N GLN A 103 2.19 8.49 10.19
CA GLN A 103 2.05 9.96 10.25
C GLN A 103 1.31 10.54 9.03
N HIS A 104 1.33 9.84 7.90
CA HIS A 104 0.73 10.28 6.65
C HIS A 104 -0.62 9.60 6.39
N LEU A 105 -1.11 8.74 7.28
CA LEU A 105 -2.45 8.16 7.17
C LEU A 105 -3.51 9.13 7.72
N LEU A 106 -4.57 9.35 6.93
CA LEU A 106 -5.76 10.08 7.35
C LEU A 106 -7.04 9.40 6.85
N ILE A 107 -8.20 9.89 7.27
CA ILE A 107 -9.50 9.46 6.73
C ILE A 107 -10.00 10.52 5.75
N ALA A 108 -10.20 10.13 4.49
CA ALA A 108 -10.79 10.96 3.45
C ALA A 108 -12.27 10.63 3.29
N GLN A 109 -13.08 11.65 3.01
CA GLN A 109 -14.50 11.49 2.66
C GLN A 109 -14.64 11.41 1.14
N LEU A 110 -15.37 10.41 0.67
CA LEU A 110 -15.72 10.24 -0.72
C LEU A 110 -17.05 10.94 -1.03
N ASN A 111 -17.26 11.30 -2.30
CA ASN A 111 -18.47 12.03 -2.73
C ASN A 111 -19.78 11.23 -2.54
N ASN A 112 -19.69 9.91 -2.42
CA ASN A 112 -20.83 9.04 -2.15
C ASN A 112 -21.20 8.96 -0.65
N GLY A 113 -20.51 9.71 0.22
CA GLY A 113 -20.72 9.73 1.66
C GLY A 113 -19.96 8.65 2.44
N ASN A 114 -19.23 7.77 1.77
CA ASN A 114 -18.36 6.79 2.42
C ASN A 114 -17.02 7.44 2.80
N SER A 115 -16.35 6.87 3.80
CA SER A 115 -14.99 7.25 4.17
C SER A 115 -13.99 6.17 3.80
N VAL A 116 -12.77 6.56 3.44
CA VAL A 116 -11.67 5.64 3.15
C VAL A 116 -10.38 6.14 3.80
N VAL A 117 -9.44 5.23 4.05
CA VAL A 117 -8.09 5.63 4.43
C VAL A 117 -7.41 6.30 3.24
N ALA A 118 -6.68 7.37 3.50
CA ALA A 118 -5.79 7.98 2.52
C ALA A 118 -4.37 8.06 3.05
N VAL A 119 -3.41 8.05 2.13
CA VAL A 119 -2.03 8.45 2.37
C VAL A 119 -1.90 9.89 1.89
N ASP A 120 -1.65 10.80 2.81
CA ASP A 120 -1.37 12.20 2.52
C ASP A 120 0.07 12.32 2.04
N LEU A 121 0.25 12.62 0.75
CA LEU A 121 1.54 12.80 0.09
C LEU A 121 1.77 14.27 -0.27
N ARG A 122 0.92 15.17 0.23
CA ARG A 122 1.04 16.61 -0.01
C ARG A 122 2.22 17.18 0.77
N GLU A 123 2.96 18.05 0.11
CA GLU A 123 4.03 18.80 0.77
C GLU A 123 3.42 20.04 1.43
N ASN A 124 3.63 20.20 2.73
CA ASN A 124 3.31 21.46 3.42
C ASN A 124 4.41 22.47 3.09
N PHE A 125 4.18 23.34 2.10
CA PHE A 125 5.01 24.51 1.84
C PHE A 125 4.76 25.63 2.87
#